data_AF-A0A2N1MUG0-F1
#
_entry.id   AF-A0A2N1MUG0-F1
#
_cell.length_a   1.000
_cell.length_b   1.000
_cell.length_c   1.000
_cell.angle_alpha   90.00
_cell.angle_beta   90.00
_cell.angle_gamma   90.00
#
_symmetry.space_group_name_H-M   'P 1'
#
loop_
_entity.id
_entity.type
_entity.pdbx_description
1 polymer ?
#
loop_
_entity_poly.entity_id
_entity_poly.type
_entity_poly.pdbx_seq_one_letter_code
_entity_poly.pdbx_strand_id
1 'polypeptide(L)'
;MVLTEKSDIYSLGVLFWELTSRLSPFDFENKNHLEIIQIKQDILNNKLRETPIPITNDKFVSLYKKCWQHEPDKRPYTNQVIQVNPINPIDPKNKNVSTGLNSNESESTEN
;
A
#
# COMPACT_ATOMS: atom_id res chain seq x y z
N MET A 1 -13.36 4.39 14.26
CA MET A 1 -12.54 5.37 13.50
C MET A 1 -13.33 6.65 13.41
N VAL A 2 -12.72 7.80 13.72
CA VAL A 2 -13.40 9.11 13.65
C VAL A 2 -13.13 9.71 12.28
N LEU A 3 -14.17 10.22 11.60
CA LEU A 3 -14.05 10.86 10.29
C LEU A 3 -13.37 12.22 10.45
N THR A 4 -12.14 12.33 9.94
CA THR A 4 -11.26 13.49 10.06
C THR A 4 -10.29 13.52 8.87
N GLU A 5 -9.61 14.64 8.63
CA GLU A 5 -8.49 14.67 7.67
C GLU A 5 -7.44 13.59 7.99
N LYS A 6 -7.21 13.29 9.27
CA LYS A 6 -6.30 12.22 9.69
C LYS A 6 -6.80 10.82 9.31
N SER A 7 -8.11 10.59 9.18
CA SER A 7 -8.63 9.33 8.64
C SER A 7 -8.42 9.23 7.13
N ASP A 8 -8.49 10.34 6.40
CA ASP A 8 -8.21 10.35 4.97
C ASP A 8 -6.73 10.02 4.70
N ILE A 9 -5.82 10.58 5.50
CA ILE A 9 -4.39 10.24 5.44
C ILE A 9 -4.14 8.75 5.74
N TYR A 10 -4.89 8.16 6.67
CA TYR A 10 -4.80 6.72 6.92
C TYR A 10 -5.18 5.91 5.68
N SER A 11 -6.35 6.22 5.09
CA SER A 11 -6.84 5.54 3.90
C SER A 11 -5.86 5.69 2.73
N LEU A 12 -5.24 6.86 2.58
CA LEU A 12 -4.19 7.09 1.59
C LEU A 12 -2.96 6.20 1.83
N GLY A 13 -2.57 5.96 3.08
CA GLY A 13 -1.52 5.01 3.42
C GLY A 13 -1.84 3.57 2.99
N VAL A 14 -3.09 3.13 3.20
CA VAL A 14 -3.55 1.81 2.72
C VAL A 14 -3.51 1.74 1.19
N LEU A 15 -3.98 2.77 0.50
CA LEU A 15 -3.95 2.85 -0.97
C LEU A 15 -2.51 2.80 -1.50
N PHE A 16 -1.57 3.52 -0.89
CA PHE A 16 -0.17 3.45 -1.29
C PHE A 16 0.42 2.05 -1.12
N TRP A 17 0.08 1.35 -0.04
CA TRP A 17 0.49 -0.04 0.11
C TRP A 17 -0.10 -0.91 -1.00
N GLU A 18 -1.42 -0.83 -1.24
CA GLU A 18 -2.14 -1.58 -2.28
C GLU A 18 -1.56 -1.35 -3.67
N LEU A 19 -1.26 -0.10 -4.04
CA LEU A 19 -0.66 0.23 -5.34
C LEU A 19 0.74 -0.39 -5.51
N THR A 20 1.51 -0.45 -4.43
CA THR A 20 2.88 -1.00 -4.49
C THR A 20 2.90 -2.52 -4.38
N SER A 21 1.97 -3.13 -3.64
CA SER A 21 1.88 -4.57 -3.48
C SER A 21 1.11 -5.23 -4.63
N ARG A 22 0.17 -4.50 -5.23
CA ARG A 22 -0.86 -5.02 -6.15
C ARG A 22 -1.71 -6.13 -5.52
N LEU A 23 -1.88 -6.08 -4.20
CA LEU A 23 -2.65 -7.04 -3.42
C LEU A 23 -3.79 -6.35 -2.68
N SER A 24 -4.87 -7.09 -2.48
CA SER A 24 -5.99 -6.68 -1.63
C SER A 24 -5.53 -6.52 -0.17
N PRO A 25 -5.80 -5.38 0.50
CA PRO A 25 -5.50 -5.23 1.93
C PRO A 25 -6.12 -6.35 2.77
N PHE A 26 -5.28 -7.02 3.54
CA PHE A 26 -5.54 -8.14 4.43
C PHE A 26 -6.25 -9.30 3.73
N ASP A 27 -6.06 -9.41 2.42
CA ASP A 27 -6.69 -10.43 1.59
C ASP A 27 -8.23 -10.38 1.72
N PHE A 28 -8.80 -9.18 1.90
CA PHE A 28 -10.22 -8.97 2.22
C PHE A 28 -11.20 -9.67 1.26
N GLU A 29 -10.83 -9.78 -0.01
CA GLU A 29 -11.66 -10.44 -1.04
C GLU A 29 -11.88 -11.94 -0.75
N ASN A 30 -10.97 -12.57 -0.02
CA ASN A 30 -11.03 -13.98 0.36
C ASN A 30 -11.48 -14.18 1.82
N LYS A 31 -11.86 -13.12 2.54
CA LYS A 31 -12.30 -13.19 3.94
C LYS A 31 -13.81 -13.18 4.07
N ASN A 32 -14.31 -13.96 5.03
CA ASN A 32 -15.71 -13.90 5.44
C ASN A 32 -15.98 -12.70 6.37
N HIS A 33 -17.26 -12.45 6.67
CA HIS A 33 -17.67 -11.31 7.48
C HIS A 33 -17.06 -11.26 8.89
N LEU A 34 -16.94 -12.41 9.55
CA LEU A 34 -16.36 -12.49 10.91
C LEU A 34 -14.87 -12.21 10.90
N GLU A 35 -14.15 -12.74 9.90
CA GLU A 35 -12.73 -12.46 9.70
C GLU A 35 -12.48 -10.97 9.43
N ILE A 36 -13.32 -10.33 8.61
CA ILE A 36 -13.23 -8.88 8.35
C ILE A 36 -13.46 -8.07 9.63
N ILE A 37 -14.43 -8.46 10.47
CA ILE A 37 -14.65 -7.83 11.77
C ILE A 37 -13.41 -7.98 12.66
N GLN A 38 -12.84 -9.18 12.73
CA GLN A 38 -11.64 -9.45 13.53
C GLN A 38 -10.46 -8.60 13.06
N ILE A 39 -10.21 -8.53 11.75
CA ILE A 39 -9.14 -7.70 11.18
C ILE A 39 -9.36 -6.22 11.53
N LYS A 40 -10.60 -5.71 11.43
CA LYS A 40 -10.93 -4.33 11.83
C LYS A 40 -10.63 -4.07 13.31
N GLN A 41 -10.96 -5.03 14.19
CA GLN A 41 -10.63 -4.94 15.61
C GLN A 41 -9.12 -4.95 15.83
N ASP A 42 -8.37 -5.81 15.12
CA ASP A 42 -6.92 -5.91 15.25
C ASP A 42 -6.21 -4.65 14.74
N ILE A 43 -6.73 -4.01 13.69
CA ILE A 43 -6.22 -2.71 13.21
C ILE A 43 -6.39 -1.63 14.27
N LEU A 44 -7.54 -1.61 14.95
CA LEU A 44 -7.94 -0.60 15.94
C LEU A 44 -7.37 -0.82 17.34
N ASN A 45 -7.12 -2.07 17.73
CA ASN A 45 -6.72 -2.41 19.10
C ASN A 45 -5.30 -3.01 19.16
N ASN A 46 -4.92 -3.80 18.15
CA ASN A 46 -3.68 -4.56 18.12
C ASN A 46 -2.63 -4.00 17.15
N LYS A 47 -2.90 -2.81 16.58
CA LYS A 47 -1.98 -2.09 15.66
C LYS A 47 -1.59 -2.92 14.43
N LEU A 48 -2.46 -3.86 14.02
CA LEU A 48 -2.23 -4.71 12.85
C LEU A 48 -2.04 -3.86 11.59
N ARG A 49 -0.97 -4.13 10.83
CA ARG A 49 -0.63 -3.46 9.57
C ARG A 49 -0.12 -4.48 8.58
N GLU A 50 -0.18 -4.11 7.31
CA GLU A 50 0.38 -4.92 6.25
C GLU A 50 1.88 -5.07 6.33
N THR A 51 2.36 -6.18 5.79
CA THR A 51 3.79 -6.42 5.63
C THR A 51 4.29 -5.65 4.40
N PRO A 52 5.37 -4.87 4.52
CA PRO A 52 6.02 -4.26 3.37
C PRO A 52 6.49 -5.31 2.36
N ILE A 53 6.27 -5.04 1.08
CA ILE A 53 6.77 -5.90 0.00
C ILE A 53 8.25 -5.60 -0.23
N PRO A 54 9.15 -6.61 -0.26
CA PRO A 54 10.60 -6.40 -0.36
C PRO A 54 11.07 -5.60 -1.58
N ILE A 55 10.31 -5.62 -2.67
CA ILE A 55 10.64 -4.90 -3.91
C ILE A 55 10.15 -3.44 -3.92
N THR A 56 9.38 -3.02 -2.93
CA THR A 56 8.85 -1.65 -2.87
C THR A 56 9.95 -0.68 -2.45
N ASN A 57 10.07 0.44 -3.17
CA ASN A 57 11.01 1.52 -2.83
C ASN A 57 10.85 1.98 -1.38
N ASP A 58 11.95 2.04 -0.63
CA ASP A 58 11.98 2.38 0.80
C ASP A 58 11.33 3.72 1.14
N LYS A 59 11.34 4.69 0.21
CA LYS A 59 10.66 5.98 0.39
C LYS A 59 9.14 5.80 0.42
N PHE A 60 8.58 4.92 -0.42
CA PHE A 60 7.17 4.55 -0.37
C PHE A 60 6.84 3.78 0.90
N VAL A 61 7.68 2.81 1.28
CA VAL A 61 7.53 2.07 2.53
C VAL A 61 7.45 3.01 3.72
N SER A 62 8.37 3.97 3.78
CA SER A 62 8.41 4.98 4.83
C SER A 62 7.20 5.92 4.78
N LEU A 63 6.74 6.30 3.58
CA LEU A 63 5.60 7.18 3.39
C LEU A 63 4.30 6.55 3.88
N TYR A 64 3.94 5.37 3.37
CA TYR A 64 2.68 4.74 3.80
C TYR A 64 2.74 4.33 5.27
N LYS A 65 3.94 3.98 5.80
CA LYS A 65 4.12 3.73 7.24
C LYS A 65 3.82 4.94 8.12
N LYS A 66 4.16 6.15 7.66
CA LYS A 66 3.79 7.40 8.34
C LYS A 66 2.30 7.70 8.21
N CYS A 67 1.72 7.43 7.04
CA CYS A 67 0.31 7.72 6.76
C CYS A 67 -0.64 6.86 7.61
N TRP A 68 -0.34 5.57 7.81
CA TRP A 68 -1.21 4.66 8.57
C TRP A 68 -0.80 4.48 10.06
N GLN A 69 -0.07 5.43 10.64
CA GLN A 69 0.26 5.40 12.08
C GLN A 69 -1.00 5.20 12.92
N HIS A 70 -0.87 4.43 14.00
CA HIS A 70 -2.01 4.10 14.85
C HIS A 70 -2.64 5.36 15.44
N GLU A 71 -1.82 6.18 16.11
CA GLU A 71 -2.23 7.48 16.65
C GLU A 71 -2.50 8.47 15.50
N PRO A 72 -3.71 9.08 15.42
CA PRO A 72 -4.05 10.06 14.39
C PRO A 72 -3.09 11.24 14.32
N ASP A 73 -2.63 11.75 15.46
CA ASP A 73 -1.76 12.93 15.54
C ASP A 73 -0.36 12.68 14.99
N LYS A 74 0.07 11.41 14.94
CA LYS A 74 1.36 11.02 14.36
C LYS A 74 1.33 10.91 12.83
N ARG A 75 0.15 10.96 12.22
CA ARG A 75 0.01 10.94 10.77
C ARG A 75 0.37 12.32 10.21
N PRO A 76 1.03 12.39 9.04
CA PRO A 76 1.38 13.67 8.42
C PRO A 76 0.14 14.47 8.02
N TYR A 77 0.34 15.75 7.75
CA TYR A 77 -0.64 16.56 7.00
C TYR A 77 -0.47 16.35 5.50
N THR A 78 -1.51 16.65 4.71
CA THR A 78 -1.53 16.44 3.25
C THR A 78 -0.34 17.09 2.54
N ASN A 79 0.02 18.31 2.92
CA ASN A 79 1.18 19.01 2.35
C ASN A 79 2.50 18.26 2.59
N GLN A 80 2.68 17.62 3.75
CA GLN A 80 3.86 16.83 4.05
C GLN A 80 3.90 15.54 3.22
N VAL A 81 2.74 14.92 2.97
CA VAL A 81 2.64 13.74 2.09
C VAL A 81 3.09 14.08 0.66
N ILE A 82 2.67 15.23 0.14
CA ILE A 82 3.03 15.70 -1.21
C ILE A 82 4.52 16.06 -1.31
N GLN A 83 5.12 16.61 -0.25
CA GLN A 83 6.53 17.00 -0.23
C GLN A 83 7.49 15.81 -0.18
N VAL A 84 7.06 14.67 0.36
CA VAL A 84 7.82 13.43 0.19
C VAL A 84 7.76 13.16 -1.30
N ASN A 85 8.90 13.27 -1.99
CA ASN A 85 9.05 13.05 -3.43
C ASN A 85 9.62 11.64 -3.68
N PRO A 86 8.84 10.54 -3.48
CA PRO A 86 9.28 9.19 -3.80
C PRO A 86 9.13 8.91 -5.31
N ILE A 87 8.36 9.74 -6.02
CA ILE A 87 8.08 9.67 -7.44
C ILE A 87 8.91 10.78 -8.08
N ASN A 88 9.93 10.46 -8.88
CA ASN A 88 10.41 11.43 -9.86
C ASN A 88 9.18 11.85 -10.68
N PRO A 89 8.92 13.15 -10.90
CA PRO A 89 7.77 13.60 -11.68
C PRO A 89 7.63 12.72 -12.92
N ILE A 90 6.48 12.07 -13.07
CA ILE A 90 6.18 11.30 -14.27
C ILE A 90 6.21 12.33 -15.39
N ASP A 91 7.32 12.38 -16.13
CA ASP A 91 7.40 13.23 -17.30
C ASP A 91 6.34 12.69 -18.28
N PRO A 92 5.29 13.45 -18.59
CA PRO A 92 4.25 13.00 -19.51
C PRO A 92 4.80 12.69 -20.91
N LYS A 93 6.06 13.04 -21.21
CA LYS A 93 6.75 12.71 -22.46
C LYS A 93 7.56 11.40 -22.43
N ASN A 94 7.75 10.77 -21.27
CA ASN A 94 8.56 9.55 -21.17
C ASN A 94 7.70 8.29 -21.37
N LYS A 95 7.57 7.85 -22.63
CA LYS A 95 6.81 6.64 -23.05
C LYS A 95 7.49 5.31 -22.70
N ASN A 96 8.56 5.30 -21.92
CA ASN A 96 9.32 4.08 -21.67
C ASN A 96 8.74 3.33 -20.47
N VAL A 97 7.59 2.69 -20.69
CA VAL A 97 7.15 1.55 -19.86
C VAL A 97 8.16 0.43 -20.09
N SER A 98 9.04 0.21 -19.13
CA SER A 98 9.80 -1.04 -19.06
C SER A 98 8.82 -2.16 -18.72
N THR A 99 8.23 -2.76 -19.74
CA THR A 99 7.60 -4.08 -19.66
C THR A 99 8.68 -5.11 -19.34
N GLY A 100 8.94 -5.33 -18.05
CA GLY A 100 9.69 -6.47 -17.55
C GLY A 100 8.75 -7.56 -17.07
N LEU A 101 7.86 -8.03 -17.95
CA LEU A 101 7.20 -9.33 -17.79
C LEU A 101 8.02 -10.31 -18.64
N ASN A 102 9.05 -10.92 -18.05
CA ASN A 102 9.64 -12.12 -18.62
C ASN A 102 8.71 -13.29 -18.27
N SER A 103 7.74 -13.53 -19.13
CA SER A 103 7.08 -14.82 -19.23
C SER A 103 8.08 -15.80 -19.83
N ASN A 104 8.74 -16.59 -18.97
CA ASN A 104 9.38 -17.81 -19.43
C ASN A 104 8.26 -18.83 -19.64
N GLU A 105 7.83 -18.99 -20.89
CA GLU A 105 7.14 -20.18 -21.36
C GLU A 105 8.08 -21.37 -21.13
N SER A 106 7.74 -22.25 -20.19
CA SER A 106 8.32 -23.59 -20.14
C SER A 106 7.56 -24.45 -21.13
N GLU A 107 8.17 -24.59 -22.29
CA GLU A 107 7.88 -25.55 -23.35
C GLU A 107 7.76 -26.97 -22.76
N SER A 108 6.64 -27.61 -23.03
CA SER A 108 6.39 -29.02 -22.74
C SER A 108 7.29 -29.89 -23.63
N THR A 109 8.25 -30.58 -23.04
CA THR A 109 8.91 -31.70 -23.71
C THR A 109 8.05 -32.96 -23.57
N GLU A 110 7.35 -33.30 -24.65
CA GLU A 110 7.02 -34.69 -24.96
C GLU A 110 8.29 -35.36 -25.51
N ASN A 111 8.70 -36.45 -24.87
CA ASN A 111 9.28 -37.66 -25.47
C ASN A 111 9.45 -38.74 -24.39
#